data_AF-A0A1D2M3M9-F1
#
_entry.id   AF-A0A1D2M3M9-F1
#
_cell.length_a   1.000
_cell.length_b   1.000
_cell.length_c   1.000
_cell.angle_alpha   90.00
_cell.angle_beta   90.00
_cell.angle_gamma   90.00
#
_symmetry.space_group_name_H-M   'P 1'
#
loop_
_entity.id
_entity.type
_entity.pdbx_description
1 polymer ?
#
loop_
_entity_poly.entity_id
_entity_poly.type
_entity_poly.pdbx_seq_one_letter_code
_entity_poly.pdbx_strand_id
1 'polypeptide(L)'
;MMHFPTKMNFWQRAVAALVPLVWKVYKENWAFPHLEDMMKKGLGLEKVPKFVEIEANTSLVFINSHWSTEYPRSYPPNVIPVGGIAGHSKGKPLPKNLEDFIKKGKDGFIYVSFGTVGEFTKFDPEVRQAFVNTLHKFPNIQLFGSQHIPFKRSYLPMFSLRNGFRKRTF
;
A
#
# COMPACT_ATOMS: atom_id res chain seq x y z
N MET A 1 -2.50 -10.37 6.59
CA MET A 1 -1.66 -10.87 7.71
C MET A 1 -2.58 -10.98 8.92
N MET A 2 -2.75 -12.17 9.52
CA MET A 2 -3.56 -12.29 10.74
C MET A 2 -2.84 -11.55 11.86
N HIS A 3 -3.45 -10.51 12.40
CA HIS A 3 -2.88 -9.76 13.51
C HIS A 3 -3.23 -10.47 14.82
N PHE A 4 -2.28 -11.20 15.40
CA PHE A 4 -2.42 -11.79 16.73
C PHE A 4 -1.94 -10.81 17.80
N PRO A 5 -2.62 -10.72 18.96
CA PRO A 5 -2.15 -9.91 20.07
C PRO A 5 -0.83 -10.45 20.66
N THR A 6 -0.03 -9.60 21.30
CA THR A 6 1.27 -9.95 21.89
C THR A 6 1.18 -11.11 22.89
N LYS A 7 0.07 -11.21 23.63
CA LYS A 7 -0.24 -12.33 24.51
C LYS A 7 -1.25 -13.26 23.82
N MET A 8 -0.77 -14.39 23.31
CA MET A 8 -1.59 -15.38 22.62
C MET A 8 -2.00 -16.52 23.55
N ASN A 9 -3.28 -16.92 23.49
CA ASN A 9 -3.76 -18.16 24.11
C ASN A 9 -3.27 -19.39 23.32
N PHE A 10 -3.50 -20.59 23.86
CA PHE A 10 -3.06 -21.85 23.24
C PHE A 10 -3.51 -21.99 21.78
N TRP A 11 -4.78 -21.73 21.48
CA TRP A 11 -5.34 -21.88 20.14
C TRP A 11 -4.77 -20.88 19.15
N GLN A 12 -4.59 -19.63 19.57
CA GLN A 12 -3.95 -18.61 18.75
C GLN A 12 -2.51 -19.01 18.42
N ARG A 13 -1.77 -19.59 19.37
CA ARG A 13 -0.42 -20.13 19.12
C ARG A 13 -0.45 -21.30 18.15
N ALA A 14 -1.40 -22.23 18.31
CA ALA A 14 -1.55 -23.37 17.41
C ALA A 14 -1.84 -22.90 15.97
N VAL A 15 -2.77 -21.96 15.79
CA VAL A 15 -3.07 -21.37 14.48
C VAL A 15 -1.86 -20.60 13.93
N ALA A 16 -1.19 -19.79 14.76
CA ALA A 16 0.00 -19.05 14.34
C ALA A 16 1.14 -19.96 13.90
N ALA A 17 1.26 -21.17 14.45
CA ALA A 17 2.24 -22.17 14.03
C ALA A 17 1.82 -22.89 12.72
N LEU A 18 0.53 -23.16 12.52
CA LEU A 18 0.02 -23.88 11.35
C LEU A 18 -0.07 -23.01 10.09
N VAL A 19 -0.47 -21.75 10.24
CA VAL A 19 -0.70 -20.84 9.10
C VAL A 19 0.53 -20.70 8.19
N PRO A 20 1.77 -20.50 8.69
CA PRO A 20 2.97 -20.45 7.84
C PRO A 20 3.22 -21.75 7.06
N LEU A 21 2.90 -22.91 7.64
CA LEU A 21 3.06 -24.21 6.97
C LEU A 21 2.07 -24.36 5.81
N VAL A 22 0.80 -24.00 6.05
CA VAL A 22 -0.22 -23.97 4.99
C VAL A 22 0.19 -23.02 3.86
N TRP A 23 0.68 -21.83 4.21
CA TRP A 23 1.20 -20.88 3.21
C TRP A 23 2.38 -21.44 2.43
N LYS A 24 3.31 -22.16 3.08
CA LYS A 24 4.42 -22.81 2.39
C LYS A 24 3.93 -23.82 1.36
N VAL A 25 3.03 -24.73 1.76
CA VAL A 25 2.46 -25.75 0.88
C VAL A 25 1.71 -25.11 -0.29
N TYR A 26 0.87 -24.11 -0.01
CA TYR A 26 0.16 -23.37 -1.05
C TYR A 26 1.12 -22.66 -2.01
N LYS A 27 2.14 -21.99 -1.47
CA LYS A 27 3.13 -21.24 -2.24
C LYS A 27 3.89 -22.13 -3.22
N GLU A 28 4.42 -23.25 -2.73
CA GLU A 28 5.26 -24.16 -3.53
C GLU A 28 4.46 -24.97 -4.55
N ASN A 29 3.22 -25.36 -4.23
CA ASN A 29 2.43 -26.25 -5.09
C ASN A 29 1.47 -25.50 -6.04
N TRP A 30 1.09 -24.26 -5.72
CA TRP A 30 0.13 -23.49 -6.51
C TRP A 30 0.68 -22.15 -6.99
N ALA A 31 1.17 -21.31 -6.08
CA ALA A 31 1.57 -19.95 -6.46
C ALA A 31 2.82 -19.94 -7.36
N PHE A 32 3.86 -20.71 -7.01
CA PHE A 32 5.12 -20.74 -7.73
C PHE A 32 4.99 -21.29 -9.16
N PRO A 33 4.35 -22.44 -9.40
CA PRO A 33 4.11 -22.90 -10.76
C PRO A 33 3.33 -21.88 -11.62
N HIS A 34 2.37 -21.18 -11.03
CA HIS A 34 1.62 -20.14 -11.73
C HIS A 34 2.50 -18.92 -12.08
N LEU A 35 3.35 -18.47 -11.15
CA LEU A 35 4.30 -17.39 -11.39
C LEU A 35 5.35 -17.77 -12.45
N GLU A 36 5.81 -19.02 -12.46
CA GLU A 36 6.72 -19.53 -13.49
C GLU A 36 6.08 -19.47 -14.88
N ASP A 37 4.83 -19.89 -15.03
CA ASP A 37 4.09 -19.81 -16.29
C ASP A 37 3.89 -18.35 -16.74
N MET A 38 3.51 -17.46 -15.81
CA MET A 38 3.41 -16.03 -16.07
C MET A 38 4.75 -15.44 -16.54
N MET A 39 5.86 -15.83 -15.91
CA MET A 39 7.19 -15.34 -16.26
C MET A 39 7.65 -15.85 -17.62
N LYS A 40 7.42 -17.13 -17.94
CA LYS A 40 7.70 -17.70 -19.26
C LYS A 40 6.95 -16.94 -20.36
N LYS A 41 5.65 -16.72 -20.18
CA LYS A 41 4.80 -16.01 -21.13
C LYS A 41 5.16 -14.53 -21.25
N GLY A 42 5.35 -13.86 -20.12
CA GLY A 42 5.63 -12.42 -20.06
C GLY A 42 7.01 -12.03 -20.59
N LEU A 43 8.01 -12.91 -20.45
CA LEU A 43 9.38 -12.66 -20.90
C LEU A 43 9.73 -13.40 -22.21
N GLY A 44 8.83 -14.22 -22.74
CA GLY A 44 9.08 -15.01 -23.96
C GLY A 44 10.16 -16.07 -23.81
N LEU A 45 10.31 -16.64 -22.60
CA LEU A 45 11.34 -17.63 -22.28
C LEU A 45 10.78 -19.05 -22.31
N GLU A 46 11.46 -19.96 -23.02
CA GLU A 46 11.08 -21.38 -23.04
C GLU A 46 11.31 -22.06 -21.68
N LYS A 47 12.36 -21.65 -20.98
CA LYS A 47 12.75 -22.19 -19.67
C LYS A 47 13.03 -21.05 -18.70
N VAL A 48 12.54 -21.21 -17.49
CA VAL A 48 12.85 -20.34 -16.35
C VAL A 48 13.29 -21.22 -15.18
N PRO A 49 14.22 -20.76 -14.33
CA PRO A 49 14.54 -21.44 -13.08
C PRO A 49 13.30 -21.55 -12.21
N LYS A 50 13.25 -22.58 -11.35
CA LYS A 50 12.12 -22.71 -10.41
C LYS A 50 12.16 -21.56 -9.41
N PHE A 51 11.00 -21.04 -9.00
CA PHE A 51 10.98 -19.94 -8.01
C PHE A 51 11.61 -20.34 -6.67
N VAL A 52 11.54 -21.62 -6.29
CA VAL A 52 12.24 -22.15 -5.10
C VAL A 52 13.76 -22.01 -5.23
N GLU A 53 14.30 -22.27 -6.42
CA GLU A 53 15.74 -22.15 -6.69
C GLU A 53 16.17 -20.68 -6.72
N ILE A 54 15.32 -19.80 -7.25
CA ILE A 54 15.54 -18.35 -7.23
C ILE A 54 15.59 -17.85 -5.79
N GLU A 55 14.60 -18.21 -4.95
CA GLU A 55 14.59 -17.85 -3.54
C GLU A 55 15.84 -18.37 -2.81
N ALA A 56 16.22 -19.64 -3.03
CA ALA A 56 17.37 -20.26 -2.37
C ALA A 56 18.71 -19.63 -2.78
N ASN A 57 18.85 -19.18 -4.03
CA ASN A 57 20.08 -18.59 -4.56
C ASN A 57 20.12 -17.06 -4.43
N THR A 58 19.15 -16.43 -3.76
CA THR A 58 19.11 -14.97 -3.61
C THR A 58 20.15 -14.49 -2.59
N SER A 59 21.20 -13.83 -3.08
CA SER A 59 22.30 -13.31 -2.24
C SER A 59 21.91 -12.13 -1.35
N LEU A 60 20.93 -11.33 -1.75
CA LEU A 60 20.52 -10.13 -1.02
C LEU A 60 19.06 -9.76 -1.30
N VAL A 61 18.31 -9.42 -0.25
CA VAL A 61 16.91 -8.99 -0.32
C VAL A 61 16.78 -7.65 0.37
N PHE A 62 16.43 -6.61 -0.39
CA PHE A 62 16.07 -5.31 0.16
C PHE A 62 14.57 -5.26 0.45
N ILE A 63 14.20 -4.93 1.68
CA ILE A 63 12.79 -4.82 2.07
C ILE A 63 12.47 -3.38 2.46
N ASN A 64 11.28 -2.89 2.05
CA ASN A 64 10.80 -1.57 2.44
C ASN A 64 10.28 -1.56 3.88
N SER A 65 11.19 -1.68 4.84
CA SER A 65 10.90 -1.81 6.27
C SER A 65 11.78 -0.86 7.06
N HIS A 66 11.25 -0.35 8.17
CA HIS A 66 11.99 0.43 9.14
C HIS A 66 11.59 0.01 10.56
N TRP A 67 12.57 -0.14 11.45
CA TRP A 67 12.38 -0.62 12.82
C TRP A 67 11.48 0.28 13.67
N SER A 68 11.31 1.56 13.30
CA SER A 68 10.41 2.48 14.00
C SER A 68 8.93 2.25 13.69
N THR A 69 8.62 1.55 12.58
CA THR A 69 7.24 1.34 12.11
C THR A 69 6.78 -0.11 12.21
N GLU A 70 7.69 -1.02 12.53
CA GLU A 70 7.45 -2.46 12.52
C GLU A 70 7.78 -3.10 13.88
N TYR A 71 7.18 -4.26 14.12
CA TYR A 71 7.53 -5.07 15.28
C TYR A 71 8.95 -5.63 15.15
N PRO A 72 9.70 -5.74 16.27
CA PRO A 72 11.03 -6.32 16.25
C PRO A 72 10.94 -7.79 15.82
N ARG A 73 11.68 -8.13 14.76
CA ARG A 73 11.79 -9.51 14.25
C ARG A 73 13.21 -9.75 13.75
N SER A 74 13.68 -10.98 13.91
CA SER A 74 14.98 -11.39 13.37
C SER A 74 14.90 -11.53 11.85
N TYR A 75 15.89 -10.97 11.16
CA TYR A 75 16.11 -11.15 9.74
C TYR A 75 17.40 -11.94 9.49
N PRO A 76 17.43 -12.80 8.47
CA PRO A 76 18.68 -13.38 7.99
C PRO A 76 19.68 -12.28 7.56
N PRO A 77 21.01 -12.53 7.59
CA PRO A 77 22.02 -11.54 7.23
C PRO A 77 21.89 -10.99 5.81
N ASN A 78 21.31 -11.75 4.88
CA ASN A 78 21.07 -11.34 3.50
C ASN A 78 19.78 -10.51 3.31
N VAL A 79 19.05 -10.18 4.38
CA VAL A 79 17.84 -9.35 4.30
C VAL A 79 18.13 -7.98 4.91
N ILE A 80 18.11 -6.94 4.07
CA ILE A 80 18.48 -5.58 4.44
C ILE A 80 17.23 -4.68 4.45
N PRO A 81 16.79 -4.18 5.62
CA PRO A 81 15.70 -3.23 5.68
C PRO A 81 16.16 -1.85 5.20
N VAL A 82 15.45 -1.32 4.20
CA VAL A 82 15.67 0.00 3.62
C VAL A 82 14.36 0.79 3.73
N GLY A 83 14.29 1.66 4.72
CA GLY A 83 13.10 2.50 4.94
C GLY A 83 12.89 3.47 3.79
N GLY A 84 11.67 3.49 3.25
CA GLY A 84 11.30 4.43 2.19
C GLY A 84 11.96 4.13 0.85
N ILE A 85 12.25 2.86 0.53
CA ILE A 85 12.91 2.47 -0.74
C ILE A 85 12.16 2.96 -1.98
N ALA A 86 10.83 3.06 -1.89
CA ALA A 86 9.96 3.56 -2.96
C ALA A 86 9.80 5.09 -2.93
N GLY A 87 10.39 5.78 -1.95
CA GLY A 87 10.37 7.22 -1.82
C GLY A 87 11.33 7.89 -2.80
N HIS A 88 10.86 8.92 -3.50
CA HIS A 88 11.73 9.75 -4.33
C HIS A 88 12.56 10.70 -3.46
N SER A 89 13.88 10.71 -3.65
CA SER A 89 14.81 11.57 -2.90
C SER A 89 14.63 13.07 -3.16
N LYS A 90 13.98 13.45 -4.27
CA LYS A 90 13.59 14.83 -4.59
C LYS A 90 12.16 14.86 -5.14
N GLY A 91 11.24 15.41 -4.36
CA GLY A 91 9.88 15.68 -4.82
C GLY A 91 9.88 16.75 -5.92
N LYS A 92 9.05 16.55 -6.96
CA LYS A 92 8.76 17.63 -7.91
C LYS A 92 7.97 18.72 -7.20
N PRO A 93 8.06 19.99 -7.63
CA PRO A 93 7.22 21.06 -7.11
C PRO A 93 5.74 20.69 -7.26
N LEU A 94 4.92 21.11 -6.30
CA LEU A 94 3.48 20.94 -6.40
C LEU A 94 2.94 21.73 -7.60
N PRO A 95 1.94 21.19 -8.33
CA PRO A 95 1.20 21.98 -9.30
C PRO A 95 0.60 23.22 -8.63
N LYS A 96 0.67 24.38 -9.30
CA LYS A 96 0.28 25.67 -8.73
C LYS A 96 -1.13 25.68 -8.13
N ASN A 97 -2.09 25.01 -8.77
CA ASN A 97 -3.45 24.92 -8.27
C ASN A 97 -3.58 24.13 -6.96
N LEU A 98 -2.75 23.10 -6.75
CA LEU A 98 -2.70 22.34 -5.51
C LEU A 98 -1.94 23.11 -4.42
N GLU A 99 -0.89 23.83 -4.80
CA GLU A 99 -0.18 24.72 -3.89
C GLU A 99 -1.09 25.86 -3.40
N ASP A 100 -1.79 26.54 -4.31
CA ASP A 100 -2.75 27.60 -4.00
C ASP A 100 -3.94 27.07 -3.21
N PHE A 101 -4.37 25.83 -3.48
CA PHE A 101 -5.34 25.14 -2.65
C PHE A 101 -4.75 25.04 -1.25
N ILE A 102 -3.69 24.27 -1.01
CA ILE A 102 -3.08 24.06 0.31
C ILE A 102 -2.87 25.38 1.09
N LYS A 103 -2.35 26.43 0.43
CA LYS A 103 -2.08 27.74 1.05
C LYS A 103 -3.32 28.50 1.53
N LYS A 104 -4.52 28.24 0.99
CA LYS A 104 -5.76 28.91 1.42
C LYS A 104 -6.28 28.46 2.80
N GLY A 105 -5.73 27.37 3.34
CA GLY A 105 -6.28 26.68 4.50
C GLY A 105 -5.75 27.33 5.76
N LYS A 106 -6.63 27.99 6.51
CA LYS A 106 -6.25 28.68 7.75
C LYS A 106 -5.65 27.71 8.76
N ASP A 107 -6.25 26.52 8.88
CA ASP A 107 -5.85 25.48 9.83
C ASP A 107 -5.15 24.29 9.13
N GLY A 108 -4.68 24.51 7.90
CA GLY A 108 -4.00 23.49 7.09
C GLY A 108 -4.93 22.71 6.13
N PHE A 109 -4.54 21.48 5.82
CA PHE A 109 -5.24 20.61 4.88
C PHE A 109 -5.20 19.14 5.32
N ILE A 110 -6.19 18.36 4.87
CA ILE A 110 -6.24 16.90 4.99
C ILE A 110 -6.22 16.30 3.58
N TYR A 111 -5.32 15.34 3.39
CA TYR A 111 -5.29 14.48 2.22
C TYR A 111 -5.97 13.14 2.52
N VAL A 112 -6.93 12.75 1.68
CA VAL A 112 -7.65 11.47 1.80
C VAL A 112 -7.36 10.55 0.61
N SER A 113 -6.85 9.37 0.90
CA SER A 113 -6.66 8.29 -0.08
C SER A 113 -6.79 6.94 0.60
N PHE A 114 -7.57 6.03 0.00
CA PHE A 114 -7.68 4.63 0.45
C PHE A 114 -6.84 3.68 -0.42
N GLY A 115 -5.90 4.22 -1.20
CA GLY A 115 -5.10 3.45 -2.15
C GLY A 115 -5.89 3.04 -3.40
N THR A 116 -5.34 2.10 -4.16
CA THR A 116 -5.90 1.62 -5.44
C THR A 116 -7.01 0.60 -5.26
N VAL A 117 -7.04 -0.11 -4.13
CA VAL A 117 -7.99 -1.20 -3.87
C VAL A 117 -9.20 -0.74 -3.07
N GLY A 118 -9.02 0.19 -2.13
CA GLY A 118 -10.11 0.69 -1.31
C GLY A 118 -10.97 1.68 -2.09
N GLU A 119 -12.22 1.31 -2.39
CA GLU A 119 -13.18 2.20 -3.04
C GLU A 119 -14.17 2.73 -2.00
N PHE A 120 -14.13 4.03 -1.72
CA PHE A 120 -14.93 4.65 -0.65
C PHE A 120 -16.43 4.46 -0.87
N THR A 121 -16.89 4.41 -2.12
CA THR A 121 -18.29 4.16 -2.50
C THR A 121 -18.79 2.79 -2.07
N LYS A 122 -17.89 1.80 -1.92
CA LYS A 122 -18.20 0.43 -1.52
C LYS A 122 -18.24 0.23 -0.01
N PHE A 123 -17.89 1.25 0.77
CA PHE A 123 -17.96 1.15 2.23
C PHE A 123 -19.41 1.18 2.69
N ASP A 124 -19.68 0.53 3.82
CA ASP A 124 -21.01 0.53 4.44
C ASP A 124 -21.53 1.97 4.61
N PRO A 125 -22.82 2.23 4.34
CA PRO A 125 -23.39 3.57 4.41
C PRO A 125 -23.10 4.29 5.74
N GLU A 126 -23.15 3.56 6.85
CA GLU A 126 -22.85 4.08 8.19
C GLU A 126 -21.41 4.58 8.30
N VAL A 127 -20.43 3.81 7.82
CA VAL A 127 -19.01 4.19 7.81
C VAL A 127 -18.78 5.41 6.93
N ARG A 128 -19.40 5.46 5.74
CA ARG A 128 -19.31 6.61 4.84
C ARG A 128 -19.88 7.87 5.49
N GLN A 129 -21.03 7.75 6.16
CA GLN A 129 -21.69 8.87 6.82
C GLN A 129 -20.87 9.36 8.02
N ALA A 130 -20.34 8.45 8.84
CA ALA A 130 -19.48 8.78 9.96
C ALA A 130 -18.20 9.49 9.51
N PHE A 131 -17.60 9.06 8.40
CA PHE A 131 -16.43 9.69 7.81
C PHE A 131 -16.73 11.13 7.35
N VAL A 132 -17.79 11.33 6.56
CA VAL A 132 -18.20 12.66 6.09
C VAL A 132 -18.58 13.58 7.26
N ASN A 133 -19.35 13.08 8.23
CA ASN A 133 -19.74 13.83 9.43
C ASN A 133 -18.52 14.27 10.25
N THR A 134 -17.51 13.41 10.38
CA THR A 134 -16.26 13.76 11.08
C THR A 134 -15.53 14.88 10.36
N LEU A 135 -15.41 14.82 9.04
CA LEU A 135 -14.75 15.87 8.26
C LEU A 135 -15.49 17.21 8.33
N HIS A 136 -16.82 17.21 8.41
CA HIS A 136 -17.61 18.43 8.61
C HIS A 136 -17.31 19.15 9.94
N LYS A 137 -16.78 18.46 10.94
CA LYS A 137 -16.37 19.08 12.22
C LYS A 137 -15.12 19.95 12.10
N PHE A 138 -14.43 19.93 10.95
CA PHE A 138 -13.22 20.72 10.70
C PHE A 138 -13.44 21.75 9.58
N PRO A 139 -14.28 22.80 9.81
CA PRO A 139 -14.71 23.71 8.75
C PRO A 139 -13.60 24.61 8.19
N ASN A 140 -12.48 24.76 8.90
CA ASN A 140 -11.34 25.60 8.52
C ASN A 140 -10.19 24.83 7.86
N ILE A 141 -10.31 23.50 7.78
CA ILE A 141 -9.31 22.64 7.15
C ILE A 141 -9.75 22.36 5.71
N GLN A 142 -8.81 22.46 4.77
CA GLN A 142 -9.08 22.12 3.37
C GLN A 142 -8.98 20.63 3.11
N LEU A 143 -9.90 20.08 2.32
CA LEU A 143 -10.00 18.65 2.05
C LEU A 143 -9.70 18.36 0.58
N PHE A 144 -8.66 17.56 0.33
CA PHE A 144 -8.32 17.07 -1.00
C PHE A 144 -8.25 15.54 -1.01
N GLY A 145 -8.80 14.90 -2.04
CA GLY A 145 -8.91 13.44 -2.09
C GLY A 145 -8.66 12.84 -3.47
N SER A 146 -8.13 11.61 -3.48
CA SER A 146 -7.92 10.84 -4.71
C SER A 146 -9.20 10.24 -5.28
N GLN A 147 -10.27 10.14 -4.48
CA GLN A 147 -11.52 9.48 -4.83
C GLN A 147 -12.67 10.47 -4.81
N HIS A 148 -13.66 10.27 -5.68
CA HIS A 148 -14.82 11.16 -5.78
C HIS A 148 -15.72 11.02 -4.53
N ILE A 149 -15.33 11.68 -3.45
CA ILE A 149 -16.13 11.77 -2.23
C ILE A 149 -17.11 12.94 -2.43
N PRO A 150 -18.43 12.73 -2.27
CA PRO A 150 -19.43 13.76 -2.53
C PRO A 150 -19.42 14.81 -1.40
N PHE A 151 -18.46 15.73 -1.45
CA PHE A 151 -18.41 16.89 -0.57
C PHE A 151 -19.13 18.09 -1.22
N LYS A 152 -19.94 18.81 -0.43
CA LYS A 152 -20.64 20.04 -0.87
C LYS A 152 -19.77 21.32 -0.79
N ARG A 153 -18.53 21.25 -0.29
CA ARG A 153 -17.68 22.42 -0.02
C ARG A 153 -16.24 22.19 -0.47
N SER A 154 -15.59 23.27 -0.96
CA SER A 154 -14.16 23.42 -1.29
C SER A 154 -13.39 22.12 -1.55
N TYR A 155 -13.85 21.33 -2.51
CA TYR A 155 -13.27 20.05 -2.85
C TYR A 155 -12.58 20.18 -4.21
N LEU A 156 -11.29 19.87 -4.25
CA LEU A 156 -10.57 19.73 -5.51
C LEU A 156 -10.50 18.23 -5.84
N PRO A 157 -11.18 17.73 -6.88
CA PRO A 157 -11.02 16.34 -7.30
C PRO A 157 -9.67 16.15 -7.98
N MET A 158 -8.95 15.06 -7.66
CA MET A 158 -7.69 14.71 -8.33
C MET A 158 -7.81 14.60 -9.87
N PHE A 159 -9.01 14.32 -10.39
CA PHE A 159 -9.27 14.29 -11.83
C PHE A 159 -9.08 15.65 -12.54
N SER A 160 -9.20 16.79 -11.85
CA SER A 160 -8.93 18.10 -12.46
C SER A 160 -7.44 18.37 -12.69
N LEU A 161 -6.57 17.64 -11.98
CA LEU A 161 -5.11 17.67 -12.12
C LEU A 161 -4.59 16.74 -13.23
N ARG A 162 -5.43 15.85 -13.76
CA ARG A 162 -5.02 14.72 -14.61
C ARG A 162 -4.56 15.11 -16.02
N ASN A 163 -4.82 16.35 -16.45
CA ASN A 163 -4.38 16.86 -17.76
C ASN A 163 -2.85 17.07 -17.86
N GLY A 164 -2.10 17.02 -16.74
CA GLY A 164 -0.63 17.12 -16.74
C GLY A 164 0.12 15.81 -16.50
N PHE A 165 -0.56 14.72 -16.10
CA PHE A 165 0.09 13.49 -15.61
C PHE A 165 0.05 12.31 -16.60
N ARG A 166 -0.49 12.49 -17.81
CA ARG A 166 -0.70 11.41 -18.79
C ARG A 166 0.50 11.08 -19.71
N LYS A 167 1.71 11.51 -19.36
CA LYS A 167 2.93 11.07 -20.06
C LYS A 167 3.97 10.64 -19.02
N ARG A 168 4.07 9.33 -18.80
CA ARG A 168 5.18 8.53 -18.25
C ARG A 168 4.62 7.39 -17.41
N THR A 169 4.06 6.40 -18.10
CA THR A 169 4.28 5.02 -17.70
C THR A 169 5.72 4.65 -18.07
N PHE A 170 6.32 3.76 -17.29
CA PHE A 170 7.51 3.03 -17.69
C PHE A 170 7.27 2.29 -19.02
#